data_AF-A0A7D5Y6Q6-F1
#
_entry.id   AF-A0A7D5Y6Q6-F1
#
_cell.length_a   1.000
_cell.length_b   1.000
_cell.length_c   1.000
_cell.angle_alpha   90.00
_cell.angle_beta   90.00
_cell.angle_gamma   90.00
#
_symmetry.space_group_name_H-M   'P 1'
#
loop_
_entity.id
_entity.type
_entity.pdbx_description
1 polymer ?
#
loop_
_entity_poly.entity_id
_entity_poly.type
_entity_poly.pdbx_seq_one_letter_code
_entity_poly.pdbx_strand_id
1 'polypeptide(L)'
;MSRSLLRLRADAYYVPVEDGIWIRTTDSSFTLRGRAVAGWVERLAPLLDAGVVVDDLVARLNSAQAAYVRHLLDTLEQRRVVRREPADGAVPPEWEAAFGQQLEYLRHFSADAGSALAAVRASTVTVVGPADRAVPLAAALFDAGFADVTLADADPSEDLLAMADELAAGGAPVRLRSRVPTPARHLVGVFNVDETAAALALADRADATGACAWLGVVRGQAMLVKAHVPDSADACLRCAWRRLIHPAVDVAPLPELGHVPVALAAAVLAQDLFRHVSGATGAQRRPSGEGVVVDLTRLSIWRTPADPDPTCPRCAGRTGGHRAAGPDVVEPGGDDAGPDHAATAGSAPFPEATEPAERLADRLLGARCFGPVTSCGPEALPQVPLAAVRPRLNPVGRSGPLGGADGPVVVAEDLPGARTEAMLYAVEQELRRDDATAVGVGFDEREALARALRHWWVANPGGDWADQPDEARRVAASLATLAGLADDPPVRLARRGDGAWRAGTEVSGPAIAATAESAVRAALVGHLARGVQFAEAAPADLRVAVQTPREDAPDPAEQASRAGLTWSRLAVRPLVDDLVVAVALTRADRPRGA
;
A
#
# COMPACT_ATOMS: atom_id res chain seq x y z
N MET A 1 17.30 16.92 35.71
CA MET A 1 17.09 17.37 34.32
C MET A 1 18.17 16.72 33.50
N SER A 2 17.81 15.78 32.62
CA SER A 2 18.75 15.15 31.69
C SER A 2 19.31 16.23 30.77
N ARG A 3 20.64 16.31 30.68
CA ARG A 3 21.33 17.29 29.82
C ARG A 3 21.06 16.88 28.37
N SER A 4 20.67 17.81 27.50
CA SER A 4 20.42 17.55 26.08
C SER A 4 21.45 18.25 25.21
N LEU A 5 21.98 17.53 24.21
CA LEU A 5 22.81 18.08 23.16
C LEU A 5 21.91 18.67 22.06
N LEU A 6 22.37 19.74 21.42
CA LEU A 6 21.77 20.30 20.22
C LEU A 6 22.70 20.00 19.05
N ARG A 7 22.20 19.31 18.03
CA ARG A 7 22.98 18.85 16.87
C ARG A 7 22.38 19.31 15.55
N LEU A 8 23.23 19.68 14.59
CA LEU A 8 22.79 19.99 13.22
C LEU A 8 22.34 18.70 12.52
N ARG A 9 21.24 18.76 11.77
CA ARG A 9 20.83 17.61 10.94
C ARG A 9 21.79 17.45 9.76
N ALA A 10 22.17 16.23 9.39
CA ALA A 10 23.08 16.02 8.27
C ALA A 10 22.49 16.41 6.89
N ASP A 11 21.16 16.51 6.78
CA ASP A 11 20.50 17.00 5.56
C ASP A 11 20.34 18.53 5.53
N ALA A 12 20.85 19.24 6.53
CA ALA A 12 20.85 20.69 6.55
C ALA A 12 21.96 21.27 5.66
N TYR A 13 21.55 21.99 4.63
CA TYR A 13 22.42 22.74 3.74
C TYR A 13 22.17 24.23 3.93
N TYR A 14 23.24 25.04 3.95
CA TYR A 14 23.12 26.48 4.14
C TYR A 14 24.06 27.25 3.20
N VAL A 15 23.57 28.37 2.67
CA VAL A 15 24.29 29.24 1.73
C VAL A 15 24.08 30.70 2.09
N PRO A 16 25.15 31.49 2.28
CA PRO A 16 25.03 32.94 2.42
C PRO A 16 24.34 33.56 1.20
N VAL A 17 23.38 34.45 1.44
CA VAL A 17 22.69 35.25 0.41
C VAL A 17 22.82 36.73 0.77
N GLU A 18 22.52 37.63 -0.17
CA GLU A 18 22.75 39.08 -0.03
C GLU A 18 22.24 39.66 1.31
N ASP A 19 21.06 39.23 1.75
CA ASP A 19 20.41 39.71 2.98
C ASP A 19 20.46 38.73 4.16
N GLY A 20 21.28 37.68 4.13
CA GLY A 20 21.40 36.73 5.25
C GLY A 20 21.88 35.34 4.84
N ILE A 21 21.15 34.31 5.23
CA ILE A 21 21.49 32.91 4.92
C ILE A 21 20.25 32.13 4.50
N TRP A 22 20.36 31.43 3.38
CA TRP A 22 19.37 30.47 2.93
C TRP A 22 19.71 29.10 3.49
N ILE A 23 18.72 28.42 4.08
CA ILE A 23 18.86 27.10 4.70
C ILE A 23 17.82 26.17 4.09
N ARG A 24 18.24 24.95 3.79
CA ARG A 24 17.39 23.88 3.27
C ARG A 24 17.64 22.59 4.04
N THR A 25 16.57 21.90 4.41
CA THR A 25 16.55 20.51 4.85
C THR A 25 15.73 19.67 3.86
N THR A 26 15.62 18.36 4.09
CA THR A 26 14.69 17.50 3.33
C THR A 26 13.23 17.91 3.52
N ASP A 27 12.91 18.50 4.68
CA ASP A 27 11.54 18.84 5.08
C ASP A 27 11.18 20.31 4.80
N SER A 28 12.16 21.19 4.60
CA SER A 28 11.89 22.63 4.51
C SER A 28 12.98 23.44 3.81
N SER A 29 12.64 24.66 3.39
CA SER A 29 13.58 25.63 2.81
C SER A 29 13.16 27.04 3.21
N PHE A 30 14.09 27.85 3.72
CA PHE A 30 13.81 29.22 4.17
C PHE A 30 15.05 30.10 4.21
N THR A 31 14.86 31.42 4.30
CA THR A 31 15.95 32.39 4.43
C THR A 31 15.84 33.12 5.76
N LEU A 32 16.91 33.09 6.56
CA LEU A 32 17.06 33.95 7.73
C LEU A 32 17.70 35.27 7.31
N ARG A 33 16.99 36.38 7.55
CA ARG A 33 17.45 37.72 7.18
C ARG A 33 18.28 38.34 8.31
N GLY A 34 19.35 39.02 7.92
CA GLY A 34 20.22 39.78 8.82
C GLY A 34 21.69 39.60 8.46
N ARG A 35 22.40 40.72 8.31
CA ARG A 35 23.82 40.76 7.91
C ARG A 35 24.76 39.96 8.82
N ALA A 36 24.40 39.78 10.09
CA ALA A 36 25.21 39.02 11.05
C ALA A 36 24.89 37.52 11.08
N VAL A 37 23.74 37.09 10.55
CA VAL A 37 23.23 35.72 10.71
C VAL A 37 24.16 34.72 10.01
N ALA A 38 24.56 35.00 8.77
CA ALA A 38 25.42 34.11 7.99
C ALA A 38 26.72 33.78 8.75
N GLY A 39 27.43 34.81 9.23
CA GLY A 39 28.66 34.61 10.00
C GLY A 39 28.47 33.95 11.36
N TRP A 40 27.28 34.01 11.97
CA TRP A 40 26.98 33.23 13.18
C TRP A 40 26.70 31.77 12.85
N VAL A 41 25.91 31.47 11.81
CA VAL A 41 25.66 30.09 11.38
C VAL A 41 26.95 29.41 10.95
N GLU A 42 27.82 30.06 10.17
CA GLU A 42 29.13 29.50 9.78
C GLU A 42 30.03 29.13 10.98
N ARG A 43 29.95 29.89 12.08
CA ARG A 43 30.72 29.61 13.30
C ARG A 43 30.07 28.56 14.19
N LEU A 44 28.75 28.51 14.22
CA LEU A 44 28.00 27.57 15.04
C LEU A 44 27.91 26.19 14.39
N ALA A 45 27.83 26.11 13.06
CA ALA A 45 27.60 24.86 12.33
C ALA A 45 28.62 23.76 12.70
N PRO A 46 29.95 23.99 12.72
CA PRO A 46 30.90 22.94 13.12
C PRO A 46 30.74 22.46 14.57
N LEU A 47 30.26 23.34 15.46
CA LEU A 47 29.98 22.99 16.86
C LEU A 47 28.67 22.20 16.98
N LEU A 48 27.67 22.58 16.20
CA LEU A 48 26.39 21.90 16.11
C LEU A 48 26.53 20.54 15.43
N ASP A 49 27.40 20.39 14.43
CA ASP A 49 27.71 19.10 13.80
C ASP A 49 28.26 18.10 14.82
N ALA A 50 29.10 18.57 15.75
CA ALA A 50 29.65 17.76 16.84
C ALA A 50 28.64 17.51 17.99
N GLY A 51 27.52 18.23 18.02
CA GLY A 51 26.57 18.23 19.13
C GLY A 51 27.08 19.07 20.32
N VAL A 52 26.26 20.02 20.77
CA VAL A 52 26.66 20.96 21.83
C VAL A 52 25.59 21.09 22.91
N VAL A 53 26.01 21.17 24.17
CA VAL A 53 25.11 21.59 25.25
C VAL A 53 24.94 23.10 25.15
N VAL A 54 23.72 23.57 24.91
CA VAL A 54 23.42 24.99 24.68
C VAL A 54 23.88 25.87 25.84
N ASP A 55 23.67 25.43 27.08
CA ASP A 55 24.08 26.19 28.26
C ASP A 55 25.61 26.37 28.35
N ASP A 56 26.38 25.35 27.98
CA ASP A 56 27.85 25.42 27.97
C ASP A 56 28.36 26.34 26.84
N LEU A 57 27.71 26.29 25.68
CA LEU A 57 28.02 27.18 24.56
C LEU A 57 27.77 28.64 24.93
N VAL A 58 26.61 28.92 25.53
CA VAL A 58 26.19 30.28 25.85
C VAL A 58 26.95 30.85 27.05
N ALA A 59 27.36 30.02 28.01
CA ALA A 59 28.19 30.45 29.15
C ALA A 59 29.56 31.02 28.75
N ARG A 60 30.03 30.71 27.54
CA ARG A 60 31.30 31.22 26.98
C ARG A 60 31.18 32.56 26.25
N LEU A 61 29.97 33.11 26.13
CA LEU A 61 29.67 34.34 25.38
C LEU A 61 29.35 35.51 26.33
N ASN A 62 29.52 36.74 25.85
CA ASN A 62 29.01 37.91 26.58
C ASN A 62 27.47 37.97 26.52
N SER A 63 26.84 38.77 27.39
CA SER A 63 25.36 38.79 27.53
C SER A 63 24.60 39.09 26.24
N ALA A 64 25.08 40.03 25.42
CA ALA A 64 24.44 40.38 24.15
C ALA A 64 24.58 39.26 23.10
N GLN A 65 25.77 38.65 23.00
CA GLN A 65 26.01 37.50 22.12
C GLN A 65 25.23 36.27 22.56
N ALA A 66 25.17 36.01 23.87
CA ALA A 66 24.41 34.93 24.46
C ALA A 66 22.92 35.02 24.11
N ALA A 67 22.31 36.19 24.24
CA ALA A 67 20.91 36.41 23.88
C ALA A 67 20.66 36.18 22.39
N TYR A 68 21.56 36.67 21.53
CA TYR A 68 21.45 36.47 20.09
C TYR A 68 21.60 35.00 19.68
N VAL A 69 22.60 34.29 20.21
CA VAL A 69 22.84 32.88 19.90
C VAL A 69 21.68 32.02 20.38
N ARG A 70 21.11 32.27 21.57
CA ARG A 70 19.89 31.56 22.02
C ARG A 70 18.75 31.75 21.03
N HIS A 71 18.45 32.99 20.64
CA HIS A 71 17.38 33.25 19.69
C HIS A 71 17.60 32.59 18.32
N LEU A 72 18.85 32.58 17.83
CA LEU A 72 19.20 31.90 16.59
C LEU A 72 19.02 30.38 16.71
N LEU A 73 19.51 29.76 17.80
CA LEU A 73 19.34 28.33 18.03
C LEU A 73 17.87 27.94 18.19
N ASP A 74 17.08 28.74 18.91
CA ASP A 74 15.63 28.54 19.03
C ASP A 74 14.95 28.59 17.66
N THR A 75 15.35 29.55 16.80
CA THR A 75 14.81 29.66 15.44
C THR A 75 15.18 28.43 14.59
N LEU A 76 16.44 27.98 14.66
CA LEU A 76 16.89 26.78 13.94
C LEU A 76 16.18 25.51 14.45
N GLU A 77 15.90 25.42 15.75
CA GLU A 77 15.18 24.30 16.36
C GLU A 77 13.70 24.29 15.95
N GLN A 78 13.02 25.44 16.02
CA GLN A 78 11.63 25.60 15.55
C GLN A 78 11.47 25.24 14.07
N ARG A 79 12.48 25.55 13.25
CA ARG A 79 12.52 25.20 11.83
C ARG A 79 13.07 23.80 11.56
N ARG A 80 13.31 22.99 12.61
CA ARG A 80 13.83 21.63 12.54
C ARG A 80 15.12 21.51 11.71
N VAL A 81 16.02 22.48 11.83
CA VAL A 81 17.37 22.46 11.23
C VAL A 81 18.38 21.84 12.20
N VAL A 82 18.21 22.10 13.49
CA VAL A 82 18.90 21.42 14.59
C VAL A 82 17.91 20.57 15.37
N ARG A 83 18.38 19.53 16.04
CA ARG A 83 17.57 18.65 16.89
C ARG A 83 18.22 18.46 18.25
N ARG A 84 17.38 18.18 19.26
CA ARG A 84 17.86 17.79 20.59
C ARG A 84 18.08 16.29 20.66
N GLU A 85 19.19 15.90 21.26
CA GLU A 85 19.57 14.52 21.54
C GLU A 85 19.90 14.37 23.05
N PRO A 86 19.66 13.22 23.67
CA PRO A 86 20.10 12.98 25.05
C PRO A 86 21.63 13.07 25.16
N ALA A 87 22.17 13.86 26.09
CA ALA A 87 23.62 13.95 26.27
C ALA A 87 24.23 12.65 26.82
N ASP A 88 23.43 11.87 27.57
CA ASP A 88 23.84 10.59 28.15
C ASP A 88 23.71 9.42 27.13
N GLY A 89 23.08 9.64 25.97
CA GLY A 89 22.94 8.68 24.86
C GLY A 89 24.14 8.68 23.91
N ALA A 90 25.33 9.01 24.42
CA ALA A 90 26.53 9.15 23.61
C ALA A 90 26.85 7.86 22.86
N VAL A 91 26.90 7.96 21.54
CA VAL A 91 27.29 6.86 20.66
C VAL A 91 28.79 6.59 20.88
N PRO A 92 29.19 5.33 21.15
CA PRO A 92 30.60 4.98 21.26
C PRO A 92 31.38 5.38 19.99
N PRO A 93 32.58 5.99 20.08
CA PRO A 93 33.35 6.42 18.91
C PRO A 93 33.62 5.30 17.90
N GLU A 94 33.83 4.08 18.38
CA GLU A 94 33.95 2.87 17.58
C GLU A 94 32.71 2.58 16.72
N TRP A 95 31.51 2.85 17.24
CA TRP A 95 30.26 2.65 16.50
C TRP A 95 30.03 3.77 15.49
N GLU A 96 30.46 4.99 15.80
CA GLU A 96 30.44 6.09 14.83
C GLU A 96 31.32 5.78 13.61
N ALA A 97 32.51 5.21 13.85
CA ALA A 97 33.42 4.81 12.80
C ALA A 97 32.89 3.62 11.98
N ALA A 98 32.29 2.62 12.62
CA ALA A 98 31.80 1.41 11.96
C ALA A 98 30.42 1.60 11.27
N PHE A 99 29.53 2.40 11.86
CA PHE A 99 28.10 2.48 11.47
C PHE A 99 27.61 3.91 11.26
N GLY A 100 28.49 4.83 10.85
CA GLY A 100 28.15 6.24 10.70
C GLY A 100 26.93 6.50 9.80
N GLN A 101 26.75 5.71 8.74
CA GLN A 101 25.57 5.82 7.87
C GLN A 101 24.27 5.38 8.57
N GLN A 102 24.30 4.27 9.29
CA GLN A 102 23.15 3.76 10.05
C GLN A 102 22.79 4.71 11.18
N LEU A 103 23.79 5.26 11.87
CA LEU A 103 23.59 6.27 12.91
C LEU A 103 22.96 7.53 12.35
N GLU A 104 23.38 8.00 11.17
CA GLU A 104 22.75 9.17 10.55
C GLU A 104 21.31 8.91 10.11
N TYR A 105 21.03 7.70 9.60
CA TYR A 105 19.66 7.28 9.35
C TYR A 105 18.83 7.30 10.65
N LEU A 106 19.33 6.69 11.73
CA LEU A 106 18.61 6.63 13.01
C LEU A 106 18.39 8.02 13.60
N ARG A 107 19.38 8.89 13.49
CA ARG A 107 19.31 10.30 13.86
C ARG A 107 18.19 11.06 13.15
N HIS A 108 17.84 10.67 11.93
CA HIS A 108 16.72 11.26 11.20
C HIS A 108 15.36 10.74 11.70
N PHE A 109 15.28 9.48 12.13
CA PHE A 109 14.01 8.79 12.41
C PHE A 109 13.74 8.44 13.89
N SER A 110 14.74 8.61 14.77
CA SER A 110 14.70 8.28 16.20
C SER A 110 15.16 9.47 17.02
N ALA A 111 14.54 9.66 18.19
CA ALA A 111 14.95 10.66 19.18
C ALA A 111 16.28 10.31 19.87
N ASP A 112 16.64 9.02 19.91
CA ASP A 112 17.89 8.53 20.47
C ASP A 112 18.49 7.46 19.55
N ALA A 113 19.42 7.89 18.70
CA ALA A 113 20.09 7.03 17.73
C ALA A 113 21.04 6.01 18.38
N GLY A 114 21.67 6.37 19.50
CA GLY A 114 22.58 5.48 20.23
C GLY A 114 21.83 4.31 20.85
N SER A 115 20.73 4.58 21.56
CA SER A 115 19.87 3.54 22.10
C SER A 115 19.23 2.67 21.01
N ALA A 116 18.83 3.28 19.89
CA ALA A 116 18.27 2.55 18.75
C ALA A 116 19.30 1.60 18.11
N LEU A 117 20.55 2.04 17.90
CA LEU A 117 21.62 1.18 17.40
C LEU A 117 22.00 0.10 18.43
N ALA A 118 22.01 0.42 19.72
CA ALA A 118 22.23 -0.57 20.77
C ALA A 118 21.16 -1.68 20.74
N ALA A 119 19.90 -1.33 20.50
CA ALA A 119 18.82 -2.30 20.34
C ALA A 119 19.03 -3.22 19.12
N VAL A 120 19.49 -2.65 18.00
CA VAL A 120 19.88 -3.43 16.80
C VAL A 120 21.02 -4.39 17.11
N ARG A 121 22.11 -3.90 17.72
CA ARG A 121 23.27 -4.72 18.11
C ARG A 121 22.90 -5.85 19.07
N ALA A 122 22.01 -5.58 20.03
CA ALA A 122 21.56 -6.56 21.02
C ALA A 122 20.54 -7.58 20.47
N SER A 123 20.05 -7.40 19.25
CA SER A 123 19.04 -8.25 18.66
C SER A 123 19.62 -9.56 18.15
N THR A 124 19.00 -10.67 18.53
CA THR A 124 19.39 -12.03 18.10
C THR A 124 18.72 -12.36 16.78
N VAL A 125 19.51 -12.66 15.76
CA VAL A 125 19.04 -12.98 14.41
C VAL A 125 19.50 -14.38 14.00
N THR A 126 18.58 -15.21 13.53
CA THR A 126 18.91 -16.49 12.89
C THR A 126 18.67 -16.40 11.39
N VAL A 127 19.72 -16.67 10.63
CA VAL A 127 19.69 -16.76 9.17
C VAL A 127 19.46 -18.21 8.77
N VAL A 128 18.44 -18.44 7.94
CA VAL A 128 18.00 -19.77 7.50
C VAL A 128 18.18 -19.89 5.99
N GLY A 129 18.74 -21.01 5.55
CA GLY A 129 19.04 -21.30 4.15
C GLY A 129 20.48 -21.75 3.91
N PRO A 130 20.78 -22.23 2.68
CA PRO A 130 22.11 -22.69 2.32
C PRO A 130 23.13 -21.55 2.25
N ALA A 131 24.42 -21.92 2.25
CA ALA A 131 25.54 -20.99 2.40
C ALA A 131 25.55 -19.87 1.34
N ASP A 132 25.21 -20.16 0.09
CA ASP A 132 25.16 -19.20 -1.03
C ASP A 132 24.13 -18.08 -0.83
N ARG A 133 23.18 -18.26 0.09
CA ARG A 133 22.16 -17.26 0.47
C ARG A 133 22.33 -16.74 1.90
N ALA A 134 22.68 -17.64 2.82
CA ALA A 134 22.84 -17.31 4.22
C ALA A 134 24.06 -16.42 4.48
N VAL A 135 25.18 -16.65 3.78
CA VAL A 135 26.41 -15.86 3.97
C VAL A 135 26.23 -14.40 3.52
N PRO A 136 25.75 -14.09 2.31
CA PRO A 136 25.49 -12.70 1.92
C PRO A 136 24.46 -12.00 2.80
N LEU A 137 23.44 -12.73 3.28
CA LEU A 137 22.44 -12.19 4.19
C LEU A 137 23.03 -11.86 5.58
N ALA A 138 23.88 -12.73 6.13
CA ALA A 138 24.60 -12.44 7.37
C ALA A 138 25.56 -11.26 7.20
N ALA A 139 26.22 -11.14 6.05
CA ALA A 139 27.07 -10.00 5.74
C ALA A 139 26.29 -8.68 5.77
N ALA A 140 25.15 -8.63 5.06
CA ALA A 140 24.28 -7.46 5.06
C ALA A 140 23.73 -7.11 6.47
N LEU A 141 23.52 -8.12 7.34
CA LEU A 141 23.14 -7.90 8.73
C LEU A 141 24.30 -7.29 9.55
N PHE A 142 25.55 -7.69 9.32
CA PHE A 142 26.70 -7.08 9.99
C PHE A 142 26.85 -5.61 9.57
N ASP A 143 26.72 -5.33 8.27
CA ASP A 143 26.75 -3.96 7.74
C ASP A 143 25.61 -3.10 8.32
N ALA A 144 24.43 -3.68 8.52
CA ALA A 144 23.31 -3.02 9.18
C ALA A 144 23.50 -2.85 10.70
N GLY A 145 24.54 -3.44 11.30
CA GLY A 145 24.87 -3.30 12.70
C GLY A 145 24.35 -4.40 13.62
N PHE A 146 23.85 -5.53 13.11
CA PHE A 146 23.46 -6.66 13.96
C PHE A 146 24.70 -7.40 14.48
N ALA A 147 24.74 -7.66 15.80
CA ALA A 147 25.93 -8.22 16.45
C ALA A 147 25.74 -9.63 17.04
N ASP A 148 24.53 -10.19 17.07
CA ASP A 148 24.30 -11.58 17.51
C ASP A 148 23.56 -12.34 16.39
N VAL A 149 24.35 -13.02 15.54
CA VAL A 149 23.86 -13.67 14.31
C VAL A 149 24.20 -15.15 14.32
N THR A 150 23.23 -15.99 13.97
CA THR A 150 23.40 -17.44 13.87
C THR A 150 23.03 -17.92 12.47
N LEU A 151 23.92 -18.65 11.81
CA LEU A 151 23.63 -19.39 10.57
C LEU A 151 23.04 -20.75 10.95
N ALA A 152 21.78 -21.02 10.60
CA ALA A 152 21.11 -22.27 10.98
C ALA A 152 21.60 -23.47 10.17
N ASP A 153 21.75 -23.30 8.86
CA ASP A 153 21.94 -24.42 7.92
C ASP A 153 23.29 -24.38 7.18
N ALA A 154 24.15 -23.41 7.51
CA ALA A 154 25.40 -23.15 6.80
C ALA A 154 26.56 -22.85 7.77
N ASP A 155 27.77 -23.20 7.34
CA ASP A 155 29.00 -22.71 7.98
C ASP A 155 29.37 -21.33 7.42
N PRO A 156 30.03 -20.47 8.21
CA PRO A 156 30.47 -19.18 7.73
C PRO A 156 31.58 -19.34 6.68
N SER A 157 31.63 -18.43 5.70
CA SER A 157 32.76 -18.33 4.78
C SER A 157 33.96 -17.66 5.45
N GLU A 158 35.15 -17.82 4.86
CA GLU A 158 36.35 -17.11 5.30
C GLU A 158 36.15 -15.58 5.25
N ASP A 159 35.52 -15.06 4.19
CA ASP A 159 35.24 -13.62 4.06
C ASP A 159 34.31 -13.10 5.17
N LEU A 160 33.29 -13.89 5.55
CA LEU A 160 32.36 -13.49 6.61
C LEU A 160 33.04 -13.49 7.98
N LEU A 161 33.95 -14.43 8.22
CA LEU A 161 34.77 -14.46 9.43
C LEU A 161 35.74 -13.28 9.47
N ALA A 162 36.41 -12.98 8.36
CA ALA A 162 37.31 -11.83 8.25
C ALA A 162 36.57 -10.52 8.56
N MET A 163 35.36 -10.35 8.03
CA MET A 163 34.53 -9.17 8.31
C MET A 163 34.12 -9.08 9.78
N ALA A 164 33.83 -10.20 10.45
CA ALA A 164 33.57 -10.22 11.88
C ALA A 164 34.81 -9.82 12.71
N ASP A 165 35.99 -10.29 12.30
CA ASP A 165 37.28 -9.96 12.94
C ASP A 165 37.65 -8.48 12.76
N GLU A 166 37.41 -7.92 11.57
CA GLU A 166 37.60 -6.49 11.28
C GLU A 166 36.70 -5.62 12.17
N LEU A 167 35.42 -5.97 12.28
CA LEU A 167 34.48 -5.29 13.18
C LEU A 167 34.91 -5.41 14.65
N ALA A 168 35.40 -6.57 15.08
CA ALA A 168 35.92 -6.77 16.43
C ALA A 168 37.17 -5.91 16.71
N ALA A 169 38.11 -5.86 15.76
CA ALA A 169 39.30 -5.01 15.84
C ALA A 169 38.95 -3.52 15.89
N GLY A 170 37.87 -3.11 15.21
CA GLY A 170 37.32 -1.77 15.24
C GLY A 170 36.49 -1.41 16.48
N GLY A 171 36.33 -2.33 17.45
CA GLY A 171 35.56 -2.09 18.68
C GLY A 171 34.06 -2.43 18.58
N ALA A 172 33.62 -3.03 17.47
CA ALA A 172 32.22 -3.38 17.21
C ALA A 172 32.02 -4.91 17.06
N PRO A 173 32.44 -5.74 18.03
CA PRO A 173 32.51 -7.20 17.86
C PRO A 173 31.16 -7.83 17.53
N VAL A 174 31.19 -8.83 16.66
CA VAL A 174 30.04 -9.63 16.26
C VAL A 174 30.17 -11.05 16.82
N ARG A 175 29.09 -11.57 17.38
CA ARG A 175 28.97 -12.95 17.80
C ARG A 175 28.29 -13.74 16.69
N LEU A 176 29.11 -14.46 15.93
CA LEU A 176 28.67 -15.37 14.88
C LEU A 176 28.64 -16.82 15.38
N ARG A 177 27.52 -17.52 15.17
CA ARG A 177 27.38 -18.97 15.44
C ARG A 177 26.92 -19.71 14.19
N SER A 178 27.25 -21.00 14.07
CA SER A 178 26.83 -21.87 12.95
C SER A 178 26.23 -23.17 13.47
N ARG A 179 25.14 -23.63 12.85
CA ARG A 179 24.50 -24.94 13.08
C ARG A 179 24.15 -25.24 14.54
N VAL A 180 23.92 -24.20 15.33
CA VAL A 180 23.46 -24.32 16.71
C VAL A 180 22.00 -23.85 16.79
N PRO A 181 21.07 -24.69 17.26
CA PRO A 181 19.73 -24.25 17.59
C PRO A 181 19.81 -23.18 18.67
N THR A 182 19.39 -21.96 18.34
CA THR A 182 19.33 -20.86 19.30
C THR A 182 17.93 -20.27 19.29
N PRO A 183 17.35 -19.97 20.47
CA PRO A 183 16.13 -19.18 20.51
C PRO A 183 16.46 -17.78 20.00
N ALA A 184 15.90 -17.42 18.84
CA ALA A 184 16.10 -16.12 18.22
C ALA A 184 14.80 -15.34 18.18
N ARG A 185 14.90 -14.04 18.45
CA ARG A 185 13.80 -13.09 18.29
C ARG A 185 13.42 -12.85 16.83
N HIS A 186 14.39 -12.97 15.93
CA HIS A 186 14.20 -12.70 14.51
C HIS A 186 14.77 -13.82 13.65
N LEU A 187 13.96 -14.29 12.69
CA LEU A 187 14.35 -15.25 11.67
C LEU A 187 14.43 -14.53 10.32
N VAL A 188 15.47 -14.79 9.53
CA VAL A 188 15.62 -14.18 8.20
C VAL A 188 16.04 -15.24 7.20
N GLY A 189 15.46 -15.22 6.00
CA GLY A 189 15.83 -16.18 4.97
C GLY A 189 15.35 -15.78 3.57
N VAL A 190 16.07 -16.27 2.56
CA VAL A 190 15.76 -16.07 1.14
C VAL A 190 15.56 -17.44 0.51
N PHE A 191 14.45 -17.62 -0.20
CA PHE A 191 14.00 -18.91 -0.73
C PHE A 191 13.73 -18.81 -2.23
N ASN A 192 14.03 -19.88 -2.96
CA ASN A 192 13.59 -20.02 -4.34
C ASN A 192 12.13 -20.51 -4.39
N VAL A 193 11.52 -20.46 -5.58
CA VAL A 193 10.10 -20.83 -5.77
C VAL A 193 9.82 -22.29 -5.39
N ASP A 194 10.76 -23.20 -5.63
CA ASP A 194 10.69 -24.62 -5.26
C ASP A 194 10.79 -24.85 -3.74
N GLU A 195 11.30 -23.86 -3.00
CA GLU A 195 11.42 -23.89 -1.55
C GLU A 195 10.33 -23.08 -0.84
N THR A 196 9.27 -22.66 -1.56
CA THR A 196 8.16 -21.91 -0.99
C THR A 196 7.55 -22.60 0.23
N ALA A 197 7.46 -23.94 0.21
CA ALA A 197 6.96 -24.70 1.36
C ALA A 197 7.85 -24.54 2.61
N ALA A 198 9.18 -24.49 2.43
CA ALA A 198 10.13 -24.26 3.52
C ALA A 198 10.01 -22.83 4.07
N ALA A 199 9.86 -21.83 3.19
CA ALA A 199 9.62 -20.44 3.58
C ALA A 199 8.35 -20.30 4.43
N LEU A 200 7.26 -20.94 4.00
CA LEU A 200 5.99 -20.94 4.73
C LEU A 200 6.10 -21.67 6.08
N ALA A 201 6.79 -22.82 6.11
CA ALA A 201 7.04 -23.55 7.35
C ALA A 201 7.89 -22.73 8.34
N LEU A 202 8.83 -21.93 7.84
CA LEU A 202 9.62 -21.02 8.67
C LEU A 202 8.75 -19.89 9.26
N ALA A 203 7.84 -19.32 8.47
CA ALA A 203 6.88 -18.33 8.95
C ALA A 203 5.91 -18.92 10.01
N ASP A 204 5.49 -20.17 9.84
CA ASP A 204 4.61 -20.87 10.79
C ASP A 204 5.39 -21.23 12.09
N ARG A 205 6.67 -21.58 11.99
CA ARG A 205 7.56 -21.78 13.14
C ARG A 205 7.77 -20.50 13.93
N ALA A 206 8.01 -19.37 13.24
CA ALA A 206 8.21 -18.07 13.86
C ALA A 206 7.03 -17.73 14.78
N ASP A 207 5.79 -17.91 14.28
CA ASP A 207 4.57 -17.72 15.05
C ASP A 207 4.50 -18.61 16.29
N ALA A 208 4.77 -19.90 16.12
CA ALA A 208 4.72 -20.88 17.21
C ALA A 208 5.72 -20.57 18.33
N THR A 209 6.82 -19.88 18.03
CA THR A 209 7.85 -19.48 19.00
C THR A 209 7.73 -18.02 19.45
N GLY A 210 6.76 -17.25 18.94
CA GLY A 210 6.64 -15.81 19.19
C GLY A 210 7.80 -14.99 18.59
N ALA A 211 8.50 -15.53 17.58
CA ALA A 211 9.57 -14.85 16.87
C ALA A 211 9.02 -14.13 15.64
N CYS A 212 9.65 -13.01 15.26
CA CYS A 212 9.35 -12.34 14.00
C CYS A 212 10.18 -12.96 12.86
N ALA A 213 9.67 -12.95 11.62
CA ALA A 213 10.39 -13.47 10.46
C ALA A 213 10.40 -12.49 9.27
N TRP A 214 11.53 -12.36 8.58
CA TRP A 214 11.68 -11.57 7.36
C TRP A 214 12.10 -12.51 6.24
N LEU A 215 11.20 -12.71 5.28
CA LEU A 215 11.31 -13.79 4.32
C LEU A 215 11.27 -13.23 2.91
N GLY A 216 12.28 -13.59 2.11
CA GLY A 216 12.34 -13.39 0.67
C GLY A 216 11.94 -14.66 -0.07
N VAL A 217 11.05 -14.59 -1.07
CA VAL A 217 10.74 -15.70 -1.97
C VAL A 217 10.84 -15.24 -3.42
N VAL A 218 11.72 -15.87 -4.19
CA VAL A 218 12.00 -15.52 -5.59
C VAL A 218 11.18 -16.40 -6.53
N ARG A 219 10.47 -15.78 -7.48
CA ARG A 219 9.79 -16.47 -8.59
C ARG A 219 10.01 -15.71 -9.89
N GLY A 220 10.55 -16.40 -10.89
CA GLY A 220 10.93 -15.77 -12.14
C GLY A 220 12.00 -14.73 -11.90
N GLN A 221 11.71 -13.48 -12.26
CA GLN A 221 12.54 -12.31 -11.97
C GLN A 221 11.89 -11.34 -10.97
N ALA A 222 10.87 -11.79 -10.25
CA ALA A 222 10.28 -11.07 -9.13
C ALA A 222 10.69 -11.72 -7.81
N MET A 223 11.00 -10.91 -6.81
CA MET A 223 11.20 -11.38 -5.45
C MET A 223 10.21 -10.70 -4.52
N LEU A 224 9.43 -11.51 -3.80
CA LEU A 224 8.61 -11.08 -2.69
C LEU A 224 9.46 -11.00 -1.43
N VAL A 225 9.49 -9.86 -0.77
CA VAL A 225 9.98 -9.72 0.61
C VAL A 225 8.81 -9.37 1.52
N LYS A 226 8.69 -10.10 2.62
CA LYS A 226 7.62 -9.90 3.60
C LYS A 226 8.09 -10.11 5.02
N ALA A 227 7.80 -9.13 5.88
CA ALA A 227 7.91 -9.30 7.33
C ALA A 227 6.65 -10.01 7.86
N HIS A 228 6.87 -10.91 8.82
CA HIS A 228 5.87 -11.63 9.56
C HIS A 228 6.10 -11.37 11.05
N VAL A 229 5.12 -10.73 11.68
CA VAL A 229 5.13 -10.43 13.11
C VAL A 229 4.01 -11.26 13.75
N PRO A 230 4.31 -12.05 14.80
CA PRO A 230 3.30 -12.83 15.52
C PRO A 230 2.14 -11.95 16.00
N ASP A 231 0.94 -12.53 16.05
CA ASP A 231 -0.30 -11.86 16.47
C ASP A 231 -0.70 -10.59 15.71
N SER A 232 0.02 -10.21 14.64
CA SER A 232 -0.39 -9.11 13.79
C SER A 232 -1.65 -9.45 12.98
N ALA A 233 -2.53 -8.45 12.81
CA ALA A 233 -3.66 -8.52 11.90
C ALA A 233 -3.26 -8.36 10.41
N ASP A 234 -1.99 -8.02 10.15
CA ASP A 234 -1.47 -7.81 8.80
C ASP A 234 -1.40 -9.10 7.97
N ALA A 235 -1.27 -8.95 6.64
CA ALA A 235 -1.02 -10.08 5.76
C ALA A 235 0.24 -10.86 6.15
N CYS A 236 0.11 -12.18 6.34
CA CYS A 236 1.27 -13.07 6.46
C CYS A 236 1.94 -13.31 5.09
N LEU A 237 3.11 -13.98 5.09
CA LEU A 237 3.82 -14.36 3.85
C LEU A 237 2.91 -15.12 2.88
N ARG A 238 2.05 -16.02 3.37
CA ARG A 238 1.11 -16.79 2.54
C ARG A 238 0.08 -15.88 1.85
N CYS A 239 -0.45 -14.89 2.55
CA CYS A 239 -1.37 -13.90 1.98
C CYS A 239 -0.67 -13.11 0.87
N ALA A 240 0.51 -12.55 1.17
CA ALA A 240 1.27 -11.76 0.20
C ALA A 240 1.67 -12.60 -1.04
N TRP A 241 2.08 -13.86 -0.85
CA TRP A 241 2.43 -14.78 -1.93
C TRP A 241 1.26 -15.09 -2.87
N ARG A 242 0.09 -15.44 -2.31
CA ARG A 242 -1.11 -15.76 -3.08
C ARG A 242 -1.65 -14.55 -3.83
N ARG A 243 -1.45 -13.35 -3.27
CA ARG A 243 -1.89 -12.08 -3.84
C ARG A 243 -0.87 -11.42 -4.74
N LEU A 244 0.38 -11.85 -4.74
CA LEU A 244 1.40 -11.25 -5.59
C LEU A 244 0.97 -11.34 -7.06
N ILE A 245 0.95 -10.18 -7.68
CA ILE A 245 0.69 -10.01 -9.10
C ILE A 245 1.69 -9.00 -9.66
N HIS A 246 2.60 -9.49 -10.51
CA HIS A 246 3.67 -8.66 -11.04
C HIS A 246 4.24 -9.28 -12.32
N PRO A 247 4.41 -8.54 -13.43
CA PRO A 247 4.83 -9.12 -14.72
C PRO A 247 6.13 -9.94 -14.64
N ALA A 248 7.09 -9.50 -13.82
CA ALA A 248 8.37 -10.20 -13.64
C ALA A 248 8.25 -11.61 -13.02
N VAL A 249 7.10 -11.98 -12.45
CA VAL A 249 6.82 -13.33 -11.92
C VAL A 249 6.87 -14.40 -13.02
N ASP A 250 6.38 -14.06 -14.22
CA ASP A 250 6.28 -14.99 -15.35
C ASP A 250 7.50 -14.89 -16.28
N VAL A 251 8.44 -14.00 -15.99
CA VAL A 251 9.71 -13.90 -16.71
C VAL A 251 10.65 -14.98 -16.20
N ALA A 252 11.22 -15.75 -17.12
CA ALA A 252 12.17 -16.81 -16.79
C ALA A 252 13.36 -16.26 -15.98
N PRO A 253 13.86 -16.98 -14.96
CA PRO A 253 15.08 -16.59 -14.25
C PRO A 253 16.24 -16.39 -15.24
N LEU A 254 17.08 -15.39 -14.99
CA LEU A 254 18.33 -15.16 -15.74
C LEU A 254 19.51 -15.69 -14.91
N PRO A 255 20.10 -16.85 -15.25
CA PRO A 255 21.25 -17.40 -14.52
C PRO A 255 22.45 -16.45 -14.50
N GLU A 256 22.58 -15.59 -15.51
CA GLU A 256 23.66 -14.60 -15.65
C GLU A 256 23.65 -13.54 -14.54
N LEU A 257 22.51 -13.36 -13.84
CA LEU A 257 22.44 -12.47 -12.68
C LEU A 257 23.23 -13.03 -11.48
N GLY A 258 23.59 -14.32 -11.47
CA GLY A 258 24.39 -14.93 -10.41
C GLY A 258 23.83 -14.63 -9.02
N HIS A 259 24.64 -13.98 -8.18
CA HIS A 259 24.29 -13.66 -6.79
C HIS A 259 23.51 -12.35 -6.61
N VAL A 260 23.28 -11.57 -7.67
CA VAL A 260 22.59 -10.27 -7.60
C VAL A 260 21.21 -10.36 -6.92
N PRO A 261 20.34 -11.33 -7.24
CA PRO A 261 19.02 -11.44 -6.59
C PRO A 261 19.14 -11.63 -5.08
N VAL A 262 20.10 -12.45 -4.66
CA VAL A 262 20.36 -12.77 -3.26
C VAL A 262 20.94 -11.57 -2.51
N ALA A 263 21.92 -10.88 -3.10
CA ALA A 263 22.51 -9.68 -2.50
C ALA A 263 21.46 -8.56 -2.33
N LEU A 264 20.60 -8.37 -3.33
CA LEU A 264 19.51 -7.39 -3.26
C LEU A 264 18.47 -7.81 -2.22
N ALA A 265 18.16 -9.10 -2.11
CA ALA A 265 17.29 -9.65 -1.06
C ALA A 265 17.85 -9.35 0.32
N ALA A 266 19.13 -9.62 0.50
CA ALA A 266 19.86 -9.43 1.74
C ALA A 266 19.81 -7.97 2.19
N ALA A 267 20.11 -7.03 1.30
CA ALA A 267 20.04 -5.61 1.59
C ALA A 267 18.64 -5.15 2.00
N VAL A 268 17.59 -5.58 1.27
CA VAL A 268 16.20 -5.19 1.57
C VAL A 268 15.73 -5.80 2.89
N LEU A 269 16.02 -7.08 3.13
CA LEU A 269 15.63 -7.77 4.37
C LEU A 269 16.36 -7.20 5.59
N ALA A 270 17.67 -6.97 5.50
CA ALA A 270 18.46 -6.37 6.57
C ALA A 270 17.97 -4.96 6.91
N GLN A 271 17.67 -4.13 5.90
CA GLN A 271 17.13 -2.79 6.12
C GLN A 271 15.74 -2.82 6.75
N ASP A 272 14.85 -3.71 6.33
CA ASP A 272 13.51 -3.80 6.91
C ASP A 272 13.54 -4.34 8.35
N LEU A 273 14.43 -5.28 8.65
CA LEU A 273 14.65 -5.73 10.02
C LEU A 273 15.27 -4.62 10.87
N PHE A 274 16.27 -3.90 10.35
CA PHE A 274 16.89 -2.76 11.02
C PHE A 274 15.85 -1.71 11.42
N ARG A 275 14.98 -1.29 10.49
CA ARG A 275 13.88 -0.35 10.74
C ARG A 275 12.92 -0.85 11.82
N HIS A 276 12.59 -2.13 11.79
CA HIS A 276 11.70 -2.72 12.80
C HIS A 276 12.33 -2.73 14.19
N VAL A 277 13.57 -3.21 14.32
CA VAL A 277 14.25 -3.39 15.61
C VAL A 277 14.65 -2.06 16.24
N SER A 278 15.11 -1.11 15.42
CA SER A 278 15.47 0.24 15.89
C SER A 278 14.27 1.11 16.23
N GLY A 279 13.06 0.75 15.77
CA GLY A 279 11.88 1.60 15.86
C GLY A 279 11.90 2.80 14.91
N ALA A 280 12.90 2.90 14.03
CA ALA A 280 13.08 3.98 13.06
C ALA A 280 12.14 3.83 11.85
N THR A 281 10.83 3.81 12.10
CA THR A 281 9.82 3.73 11.02
C THR A 281 9.40 5.11 10.52
N GLY A 282 9.60 6.18 11.30
CA GLY A 282 9.12 7.53 10.94
C GLY A 282 7.62 7.54 10.60
N ALA A 283 7.24 8.31 9.58
CA ALA A 283 5.89 8.30 8.98
C ALA A 283 5.65 7.11 8.02
N GLN A 284 6.63 6.23 7.85
CA GLN A 284 6.51 5.09 6.94
C GLN A 284 5.72 3.96 7.62
N ARG A 285 5.00 3.16 6.83
CA ARG A 285 4.25 2.02 7.38
C ARG A 285 5.19 1.01 8.01
N ARG A 286 4.65 0.29 9.01
CA ARG A 286 5.34 -0.84 9.63
C ARG A 286 5.65 -1.90 8.57
N PRO A 287 6.85 -2.50 8.57
CA PRO A 287 7.21 -3.55 7.61
C PRO A 287 6.22 -4.74 7.58
N SER A 288 5.49 -4.98 8.67
CA SER A 288 4.48 -6.04 8.75
C SER A 288 3.23 -5.76 7.92
N GLY A 289 2.85 -4.50 7.67
CA GLY A 289 1.67 -4.12 6.89
C GLY A 289 1.91 -4.02 5.38
N GLU A 290 3.17 -4.07 4.96
CA GLU A 290 3.56 -3.95 3.54
C GLU A 290 4.04 -5.29 2.99
N GLY A 291 3.87 -5.47 1.68
CA GLY A 291 4.66 -6.40 0.90
C GLY A 291 5.64 -5.63 0.03
N VAL A 292 6.83 -6.20 -0.16
CA VAL A 292 7.88 -5.61 -1.00
C VAL A 292 8.09 -6.50 -2.21
N VAL A 293 8.07 -5.93 -3.40
CA VAL A 293 8.42 -6.65 -4.64
C VAL A 293 9.66 -6.02 -5.23
N VAL A 294 10.69 -6.83 -5.39
CA VAL A 294 11.90 -6.45 -6.12
C VAL A 294 11.79 -7.04 -7.52
N ASP A 295 11.70 -6.15 -8.51
CA ASP A 295 11.67 -6.49 -9.93
C ASP A 295 13.09 -6.45 -10.50
N LEU A 296 13.65 -7.62 -10.79
CA LEU A 296 15.01 -7.77 -11.30
C LEU A 296 15.12 -7.40 -12.79
N THR A 297 14.00 -7.33 -13.52
CA THR A 297 13.98 -6.89 -14.93
C THR A 297 14.24 -5.39 -15.04
N ARG A 298 13.81 -4.62 -14.04
CA ARG A 298 13.85 -3.15 -14.01
C ARG A 298 14.72 -2.58 -12.90
N LEU A 299 15.24 -3.45 -12.02
CA LEU A 299 15.93 -3.07 -10.78
C LEU A 299 15.11 -2.09 -9.94
N SER A 300 13.79 -2.33 -9.88
CA SER A 300 12.85 -1.48 -9.15
C SER A 300 12.31 -2.18 -7.91
N ILE A 301 12.07 -1.41 -6.84
CA ILE A 301 11.53 -1.92 -5.57
C ILE A 301 10.18 -1.25 -5.34
N TRP A 302 9.14 -2.08 -5.21
CA TRP A 302 7.78 -1.65 -4.96
C TRP A 302 7.40 -2.01 -3.53
N ARG A 303 7.04 -1.00 -2.73
CA ARG A 303 6.52 -1.19 -1.38
C ARG A 303 5.06 -0.79 -1.39
N THR A 304 4.17 -1.76 -1.15
CA THR A 304 2.73 -1.51 -1.22
C THR A 304 1.98 -2.21 -0.10
N PRO A 305 0.84 -1.67 0.36
CA PRO A 305 0.01 -2.35 1.37
C PRO A 305 -0.38 -3.74 0.91
N ALA A 306 -0.37 -4.71 1.83
CA ALA A 306 -0.81 -6.07 1.58
C ALA A 306 -1.90 -6.46 2.57
N ASP A 307 -3.12 -6.69 2.06
CA ASP A 307 -4.23 -7.17 2.88
C ASP A 307 -4.19 -8.69 3.10
N PRO A 308 -4.73 -9.17 4.24
CA PRO A 308 -4.98 -10.58 4.44
C PRO A 308 -5.83 -11.17 3.30
N ASP A 309 -5.40 -12.32 2.78
CA ASP A 309 -6.20 -13.09 1.82
C ASP A 309 -7.34 -13.80 2.57
N PRO A 310 -8.61 -13.59 2.21
CA PRO A 310 -9.76 -14.15 2.91
C PRO A 310 -9.81 -15.69 2.85
N THR A 311 -9.13 -16.29 1.87
CA THR A 311 -9.05 -17.73 1.69
C THR A 311 -7.78 -18.32 2.30
N CYS A 312 -6.94 -17.52 2.96
CA CYS A 312 -5.70 -18.00 3.55
C CYS A 312 -6.01 -18.92 4.72
N PRO A 313 -5.56 -20.19 4.73
CA PRO A 313 -5.90 -21.14 5.79
C PRO A 313 -5.45 -20.70 7.20
N ARG A 314 -4.52 -19.74 7.26
CA ARG A 314 -3.97 -19.19 8.51
C ARG A 314 -4.66 -17.91 8.96
N CYS A 315 -5.06 -17.04 8.02
CA CYS A 315 -5.63 -15.73 8.32
C CYS A 315 -7.15 -15.70 8.21
N ALA A 316 -7.75 -16.62 7.44
CA ALA A 316 -9.19 -16.83 7.36
C ALA A 316 -9.70 -17.18 8.78
N GLY A 317 -10.53 -16.29 9.34
CA GLY A 317 -11.06 -16.41 10.70
C GLY A 317 -10.54 -15.38 11.70
N ARG A 318 -9.38 -14.75 11.46
CA ARG A 318 -8.91 -13.60 12.27
C ARG A 318 -9.57 -12.29 11.85
N THR A 319 -10.06 -12.21 10.62
CA THR A 319 -10.69 -11.03 10.01
C THR A 319 -12.07 -10.68 10.58
N GLY A 320 -12.67 -11.54 11.40
CA GLY A 320 -13.95 -11.25 12.09
C GLY A 320 -13.82 -10.34 13.31
N GLY A 321 -12.60 -9.97 13.68
CA GLY A 321 -12.27 -9.16 14.86
C GLY A 321 -11.68 -7.80 14.52
N HIS A 322 -12.12 -7.12 13.45
CA HIS A 322 -11.94 -5.68 13.38
C HIS A 322 -12.86 -5.02 14.42
N ARG A 323 -12.49 -5.10 15.71
CA ARG A 323 -12.72 -3.94 16.57
C ARG A 323 -12.02 -2.81 15.85
N ALA A 324 -12.76 -1.75 15.52
CA ALA A 324 -12.20 -0.48 15.14
C ALA A 324 -10.96 -0.27 16.00
N ALA A 325 -9.77 -0.31 15.39
CA ALA A 325 -8.65 0.39 15.97
C ALA A 325 -9.18 1.82 16.05
N GLY A 326 -9.50 2.25 17.27
CA GLY A 326 -9.77 3.66 17.50
C GLY A 326 -8.61 4.45 16.91
N PRO A 327 -8.84 5.71 16.49
CA PRO A 327 -7.73 6.56 16.12
C PRO A 327 -6.70 6.46 17.25
N ASP A 328 -5.45 6.17 16.90
CA ASP A 328 -4.34 6.20 17.83
C ASP A 328 -4.53 7.43 18.72
N VAL A 329 -4.58 7.20 20.04
CA VAL A 329 -4.83 8.24 21.03
C VAL A 329 -3.73 9.28 20.90
N VAL A 330 -4.04 10.35 20.18
CA VAL A 330 -3.41 11.65 20.34
C VAL A 330 -3.92 12.17 21.67
N GLU A 331 -3.05 12.19 22.69
CA GLU A 331 -3.38 12.86 23.95
C GLU A 331 -3.70 14.35 23.69
N PRO A 332 -4.68 14.92 24.41
CA PRO A 332 -5.19 16.26 24.12
C PRO A 332 -4.22 17.31 24.64
N GLY A 333 -3.66 18.11 23.75
CA GLY A 333 -2.78 19.21 24.12
C GLY A 333 -2.76 20.33 23.09
N GLY A 334 -3.60 21.34 23.33
CA GLY A 334 -3.41 22.73 22.88
C GLY A 334 -3.91 23.06 21.48
N ASP A 335 -4.99 23.84 21.43
CA ASP A 335 -5.38 24.63 20.26
C ASP A 335 -4.21 25.50 19.81
N ASP A 336 -3.59 25.17 18.66
CA ASP A 336 -2.90 26.14 17.81
C ASP A 336 -2.77 25.57 16.40
N ALA A 337 -3.37 26.27 15.44
CA ALA A 337 -3.37 25.92 14.02
C ALA A 337 -1.95 25.98 13.44
N GLY A 338 -1.44 24.83 12.99
CA GLY A 338 -0.18 24.68 12.24
C GLY A 338 -0.38 23.77 11.02
N PRO A 339 0.31 24.02 9.89
CA PRO A 339 -0.03 23.43 8.60
C PRO A 339 0.49 21.99 8.42
N ASP A 340 -0.29 21.23 7.63
CA ASP A 340 -0.13 19.81 7.27
C ASP A 340 1.26 19.42 6.74
N HIS A 341 1.73 18.26 7.19
CA HIS A 341 2.94 17.59 6.71
C HIS A 341 2.59 16.49 5.70
N ALA A 342 2.81 16.78 4.42
CA ALA A 342 2.79 15.80 3.33
C ALA A 342 4.12 15.04 3.23
N ALA A 343 4.02 13.74 2.94
CA ALA A 343 5.11 12.78 2.80
C ALA A 343 5.99 13.06 1.57
N THR A 344 7.31 12.92 1.72
CA THR A 344 8.29 12.94 0.62
C THR A 344 8.84 11.54 0.35
N ALA A 345 8.49 11.00 -0.82
CA ALA A 345 9.38 10.19 -1.65
C ALA A 345 8.93 10.29 -3.12
N GLY A 346 9.62 11.11 -3.91
CA GLY A 346 9.80 10.92 -5.36
C GLY A 346 8.54 10.74 -6.23
N SER A 347 7.56 11.63 -6.13
CA SER A 347 6.58 11.92 -7.17
C SER A 347 6.05 13.32 -6.88
N ALA A 348 5.88 14.18 -7.89
CA ALA A 348 5.19 15.46 -7.69
C ALA A 348 3.87 15.22 -6.92
N PRO A 349 3.46 16.10 -5.99
CA PRO A 349 2.20 15.94 -5.29
C PRO A 349 1.08 15.95 -6.33
N PHE A 350 0.48 14.79 -6.58
CA PHE A 350 -0.81 14.74 -7.25
C PHE A 350 -1.78 15.57 -6.41
N PRO A 351 -2.62 16.43 -7.02
CA PRO A 351 -3.63 17.18 -6.27
C PRO A 351 -4.44 16.19 -5.42
N GLU A 352 -4.70 16.53 -4.15
CA GLU A 352 -5.53 15.70 -3.28
C GLU A 352 -6.86 15.41 -3.98
N ALA A 353 -7.09 14.14 -4.28
CA ALA A 353 -8.34 13.65 -4.86
C ALA A 353 -9.51 14.06 -3.95
N THR A 354 -10.35 14.97 -4.44
CA THR A 354 -11.48 15.51 -3.65
C THR A 354 -12.70 14.60 -3.70
N GLU A 355 -12.81 13.75 -4.74
CA GLU A 355 -13.93 12.83 -4.91
C GLU A 355 -13.63 11.41 -4.38
N PRO A 356 -14.58 10.72 -3.71
CA PRO A 356 -14.41 9.35 -3.23
C PRO A 356 -13.93 8.36 -4.29
N ALA A 357 -14.36 8.54 -5.54
CA ALA A 357 -14.01 7.69 -6.67
C ALA A 357 -12.52 7.79 -7.06
N GLU A 358 -11.97 8.99 -7.08
CA GLU A 358 -10.55 9.22 -7.34
C GLU A 358 -9.70 8.62 -6.21
N ARG A 359 -10.11 8.83 -4.95
CA ARG A 359 -9.44 8.22 -3.78
C ARG A 359 -9.45 6.69 -3.83
N LEU A 360 -10.56 6.09 -4.26
CA LEU A 360 -10.66 4.65 -4.45
C LEU A 360 -9.69 4.16 -5.54
N ALA A 361 -9.66 4.83 -6.69
CA ALA A 361 -8.75 4.49 -7.78
C ALA A 361 -7.28 4.62 -7.35
N ASP A 362 -6.91 5.71 -6.70
CA ASP A 362 -5.55 5.95 -6.22
C ASP A 362 -5.14 4.92 -5.17
N ARG A 363 -6.04 4.53 -4.27
CA ARG A 363 -5.71 3.56 -3.23
C ARG A 363 -5.57 2.14 -3.78
N LEU A 364 -6.46 1.72 -4.69
CA LEU A 364 -6.36 0.42 -5.35
C LEU A 364 -5.15 0.32 -6.28
N LEU A 365 -4.91 1.36 -7.09
CA LEU A 365 -3.73 1.47 -7.95
C LEU A 365 -2.46 1.82 -7.16
N GLY A 366 -2.55 2.18 -5.89
CA GLY A 366 -1.40 2.28 -4.98
C GLY A 366 -0.96 0.91 -4.48
N ALA A 367 -1.89 -0.04 -4.38
CA ALA A 367 -1.63 -1.41 -3.95
C ALA A 367 -1.22 -2.35 -5.09
N ARG A 368 -0.55 -1.87 -6.16
CA ARG A 368 -0.41 -2.57 -7.46
C ARG A 368 0.05 -4.02 -7.41
N CYS A 369 0.85 -4.41 -6.43
CA CYS A 369 1.40 -5.77 -6.34
C CYS A 369 0.53 -6.74 -5.54
N PHE A 370 -0.35 -6.25 -4.66
CA PHE A 370 -1.13 -7.06 -3.73
C PHE A 370 -2.61 -6.68 -3.64
N GLY A 371 -3.04 -5.61 -4.29
CA GLY A 371 -4.42 -5.14 -4.36
C GLY A 371 -5.22 -5.86 -5.44
N PRO A 372 -6.54 -5.60 -5.52
CA PRO A 372 -7.43 -6.20 -6.52
C PRO A 372 -7.11 -5.78 -7.97
N VAL A 373 -6.40 -4.67 -8.17
CA VAL A 373 -6.08 -4.10 -9.49
C VAL A 373 -4.59 -3.75 -9.57
N THR A 374 -3.92 -4.15 -10.65
CA THR A 374 -2.50 -3.81 -10.90
C THR A 374 -2.35 -2.58 -11.78
N SER A 375 -3.17 -2.49 -12.81
CA SER A 375 -3.25 -1.38 -13.74
C SER A 375 -4.69 -1.24 -14.25
N CYS A 376 -5.05 -0.04 -14.69
CA CYS A 376 -6.30 0.21 -15.38
C CYS A 376 -6.08 1.34 -16.37
N GLY A 377 -6.15 1.05 -17.65
CA GLY A 377 -5.80 2.00 -18.69
C GLY A 377 -6.56 1.79 -20.00
N PRO A 378 -6.51 2.78 -20.90
CA PRO A 378 -7.12 2.72 -22.23
C PRO A 378 -6.29 1.95 -23.26
N GLU A 379 -5.20 1.30 -22.86
CA GLU A 379 -4.17 0.75 -23.75
C GLU A 379 -4.77 -0.15 -24.85
N ALA A 380 -4.52 0.23 -26.10
CA ALA A 380 -5.05 -0.41 -27.31
C ALA A 380 -6.59 -0.43 -27.47
N LEU A 381 -7.32 0.43 -26.75
CA LEU A 381 -8.77 0.57 -26.88
C LEU A 381 -9.14 1.92 -27.55
N PRO A 382 -10.10 1.93 -28.51
CA PRO A 382 -10.67 3.17 -29.03
C PRO A 382 -11.32 3.98 -27.91
N GLN A 383 -11.26 5.31 -27.98
CA GLN A 383 -11.74 6.23 -26.92
C GLN A 383 -12.85 7.18 -27.41
N VAL A 384 -13.44 6.90 -28.57
CA VAL A 384 -14.51 7.71 -29.17
C VAL A 384 -15.60 6.78 -29.70
N PRO A 385 -16.89 7.07 -29.47
CA PRO A 385 -17.41 8.22 -28.71
C PRO A 385 -17.39 8.03 -27.19
N LEU A 386 -17.09 6.82 -26.68
CA LEU A 386 -17.05 6.53 -25.24
C LEU A 386 -15.61 6.35 -24.74
N ALA A 387 -15.41 6.57 -23.45
CA ALA A 387 -14.17 6.13 -22.80
C ALA A 387 -14.19 4.62 -22.56
N ALA A 388 -13.06 3.97 -22.82
CA ALA A 388 -12.89 2.53 -22.63
C ALA A 388 -11.61 2.25 -21.85
N VAL A 389 -11.72 1.43 -20.81
CA VAL A 389 -10.56 0.99 -20.00
C VAL A 389 -10.57 -0.53 -19.85
N ARG A 390 -9.37 -1.09 -19.68
CA ARG A 390 -9.20 -2.49 -19.26
C ARG A 390 -8.46 -2.51 -17.92
N PRO A 391 -9.09 -2.95 -16.82
CA PRO A 391 -8.39 -3.24 -15.59
C PRO A 391 -7.64 -4.56 -15.73
N ARG A 392 -6.44 -4.64 -15.15
CA ARG A 392 -5.76 -5.90 -14.88
C ARG A 392 -6.02 -6.28 -13.43
N LEU A 393 -6.67 -7.43 -13.26
CA LEU A 393 -7.25 -7.86 -12.01
C LEU A 393 -6.35 -8.86 -11.30
N ASN A 394 -6.49 -8.89 -9.99
CA ASN A 394 -5.87 -9.84 -9.10
C ASN A 394 -6.94 -10.85 -8.61
N PRO A 395 -7.07 -12.02 -9.26
CA PRO A 395 -8.09 -12.98 -8.87
C PRO A 395 -7.77 -13.59 -7.50
N VAL A 396 -8.82 -13.77 -6.69
CA VAL A 396 -8.76 -14.41 -5.37
C VAL A 396 -8.69 -15.93 -5.48
N GLY A 397 -8.35 -16.60 -4.37
CA GLY A 397 -8.36 -18.07 -4.27
C GLY A 397 -7.15 -18.78 -4.86
N ARG A 398 -6.17 -18.06 -5.42
CA ARG A 398 -4.95 -18.64 -6.02
C ARG A 398 -4.02 -19.26 -4.98
N SER A 399 -3.19 -20.21 -5.36
CA SER A 399 -2.14 -20.79 -4.49
C SER A 399 -0.80 -20.05 -4.57
N GLY A 400 -0.60 -19.18 -5.56
CA GLY A 400 0.64 -18.43 -5.72
C GLY A 400 0.59 -17.30 -6.75
N PRO A 401 1.74 -16.66 -7.01
CA PRO A 401 1.85 -15.46 -7.83
C PRO A 401 1.41 -15.64 -9.30
N LEU A 402 1.11 -14.52 -9.97
CA LEU A 402 0.80 -14.42 -11.40
C LEU A 402 1.44 -13.17 -12.01
N GLY A 403 1.68 -13.15 -13.33
CA GLY A 403 2.12 -11.95 -14.04
C GLY A 403 1.02 -10.90 -14.25
N GLY A 404 -0.23 -11.34 -14.33
CA GLY A 404 -1.39 -10.50 -14.58
C GLY A 404 -2.59 -11.31 -15.06
N ALA A 405 -3.80 -10.78 -14.92
CA ALA A 405 -4.99 -11.29 -15.61
C ALA A 405 -5.80 -10.10 -16.13
N ASP A 406 -6.14 -10.10 -17.41
CA ASP A 406 -6.98 -9.06 -17.98
C ASP A 406 -8.41 -9.20 -17.44
N GLY A 407 -8.97 -8.07 -17.01
CA GLY A 407 -10.38 -7.93 -16.70
C GLY A 407 -11.21 -7.55 -17.93
N PRO A 408 -12.53 -7.35 -17.74
CA PRO A 408 -13.43 -6.96 -18.81
C PRO A 408 -13.09 -5.58 -19.38
N VAL A 409 -13.40 -5.35 -20.66
CA VAL A 409 -13.39 -3.97 -21.20
C VAL A 409 -14.56 -3.21 -20.59
N VAL A 410 -14.26 -2.17 -19.81
CA VAL A 410 -15.27 -1.32 -19.19
C VAL A 410 -15.44 -0.06 -20.03
N VAL A 411 -16.67 0.22 -20.46
CA VAL A 411 -17.02 1.43 -21.21
C VAL A 411 -17.98 2.32 -20.42
N ALA A 412 -17.76 3.63 -20.51
CA ALA A 412 -18.62 4.66 -19.93
C ALA A 412 -18.60 5.93 -20.77
N GLU A 413 -19.50 6.87 -20.48
CA GLU A 413 -19.57 8.18 -21.15
C GLU A 413 -18.27 8.97 -21.01
N ASP A 414 -17.54 8.80 -19.90
CA ASP A 414 -16.27 9.46 -19.61
C ASP A 414 -15.24 8.53 -18.92
N LEU A 415 -13.99 8.99 -18.88
CA LEU A 415 -12.88 8.20 -18.33
C LEU A 415 -12.99 7.99 -16.80
N PRO A 416 -13.38 8.99 -15.97
CA PRO A 416 -13.60 8.78 -14.55
C PRO A 416 -14.67 7.72 -14.25
N GLY A 417 -15.79 7.73 -14.98
CA GLY A 417 -16.86 6.74 -14.85
C GLY A 417 -16.41 5.32 -15.23
N ALA A 418 -15.64 5.19 -16.32
CA ALA A 418 -15.11 3.89 -16.74
C ALA A 418 -14.12 3.32 -15.70
N ARG A 419 -13.25 4.17 -15.14
CA ARG A 419 -12.31 3.77 -14.07
C ARG A 419 -13.03 3.40 -12.78
N THR A 420 -13.99 4.21 -12.36
CA THR A 420 -14.77 3.97 -11.14
C THR A 420 -15.47 2.62 -11.19
N GLU A 421 -16.14 2.33 -12.31
CA GLU A 421 -16.81 1.05 -12.51
C GLU A 421 -15.82 -0.13 -12.51
N ALA A 422 -14.63 0.05 -13.11
CA ALA A 422 -13.58 -0.95 -13.08
C ALA A 422 -13.05 -1.24 -11.66
N MET A 423 -12.88 -0.20 -10.83
CA MET A 423 -12.45 -0.33 -9.44
C MET A 423 -13.49 -1.02 -8.57
N LEU A 424 -14.76 -0.58 -8.63
CA LEU A 424 -15.85 -1.22 -7.89
C LEU A 424 -16.03 -2.68 -8.33
N TYR A 425 -15.94 -2.96 -9.63
CA TYR A 425 -15.97 -4.33 -10.15
C TYR A 425 -14.84 -5.19 -9.58
N ALA A 426 -13.63 -4.65 -9.47
CA ALA A 426 -12.50 -5.39 -8.92
C ALA A 426 -12.70 -5.76 -7.45
N VAL A 427 -13.23 -4.83 -6.63
CA VAL A 427 -13.59 -5.11 -5.23
C VAL A 427 -14.73 -6.13 -5.14
N GLU A 428 -15.75 -6.02 -6.00
CA GLU A 428 -16.84 -7.00 -6.10
C GLU A 428 -16.29 -8.43 -6.36
N GLN A 429 -15.32 -8.59 -7.26
CA GLN A 429 -14.72 -9.90 -7.54
C GLN A 429 -14.06 -10.53 -6.32
N GLU A 430 -13.45 -9.72 -5.45
CA GLU A 430 -12.79 -10.23 -4.25
C GLU A 430 -13.76 -10.67 -3.15
N LEU A 431 -14.98 -10.12 -3.17
CA LEU A 431 -16.01 -10.36 -2.17
C LEU A 431 -17.02 -11.43 -2.58
N ARG A 432 -16.94 -11.97 -3.79
CA ARG A 432 -17.80 -13.07 -4.23
C ARG A 432 -17.59 -14.28 -3.32
N ARG A 433 -18.68 -14.77 -2.74
CA ARG A 433 -18.74 -15.94 -1.88
C ARG A 433 -19.69 -16.96 -2.47
N ASP A 434 -19.45 -18.25 -2.21
CA ASP A 434 -20.31 -19.34 -2.69
C ASP A 434 -21.72 -19.33 -2.06
N ASP A 435 -21.88 -18.68 -0.90
CA ASP A 435 -23.13 -18.60 -0.13
C ASP A 435 -24.04 -17.41 -0.54
N ALA A 436 -23.47 -16.35 -1.13
CA ALA A 436 -24.20 -15.17 -1.57
C ALA A 436 -24.82 -15.37 -2.96
N THR A 437 -26.06 -14.91 -3.15
CA THR A 437 -26.71 -14.97 -4.47
C THR A 437 -26.25 -13.82 -5.38
N ALA A 438 -25.88 -12.67 -4.79
CA ALA A 438 -25.23 -11.57 -5.48
C ALA A 438 -24.49 -10.67 -4.46
N VAL A 439 -23.46 -9.97 -4.92
CA VAL A 439 -22.68 -9.00 -4.12
C VAL A 439 -22.55 -7.71 -4.90
N GLY A 440 -22.75 -6.57 -4.25
CA GLY A 440 -22.53 -5.24 -4.84
C GLY A 440 -21.67 -4.37 -3.93
N VAL A 441 -20.88 -3.49 -4.52
CA VAL A 441 -19.99 -2.55 -3.84
C VAL A 441 -20.25 -1.14 -4.35
N GLY A 442 -20.47 -0.19 -3.44
CA GLY A 442 -20.78 1.20 -3.76
C GLY A 442 -20.11 2.18 -2.80
N PHE A 443 -20.21 3.48 -3.06
CA PHE A 443 -19.74 4.51 -2.11
C PHE A 443 -20.66 4.67 -0.91
N ASP A 444 -21.90 4.20 -1.02
CA ASP A 444 -22.86 4.09 0.08
C ASP A 444 -23.65 2.77 0.00
N GLU A 445 -24.49 2.54 1.02
CA GLU A 445 -25.30 1.33 1.12
C GLU A 445 -26.36 1.21 0.01
N ARG A 446 -26.93 2.34 -0.42
CA ARG A 446 -27.97 2.37 -1.45
C ARG A 446 -27.39 1.97 -2.80
N GLU A 447 -26.23 2.51 -3.16
CA GLU A 447 -25.48 2.10 -4.33
C GLU A 447 -25.08 0.61 -4.27
N ALA A 448 -24.48 0.18 -3.16
CA ALA A 448 -24.04 -1.20 -2.99
C ALA A 448 -25.20 -2.18 -3.17
N LEU A 449 -26.37 -1.86 -2.61
CA LEU A 449 -27.58 -2.67 -2.73
C LEU A 449 -28.17 -2.63 -4.15
N ALA A 450 -28.23 -1.47 -4.80
CA ALA A 450 -28.68 -1.34 -6.18
C ALA A 450 -27.81 -2.16 -7.14
N ARG A 451 -26.49 -2.16 -6.94
CA ARG A 451 -25.54 -2.97 -7.71
C ARG A 451 -25.72 -4.46 -7.42
N ALA A 452 -25.88 -4.85 -6.16
CA ALA A 452 -26.15 -6.24 -5.80
C ALA A 452 -27.44 -6.76 -6.46
N LEU A 453 -28.50 -5.96 -6.46
CA LEU A 453 -29.77 -6.30 -7.12
C LEU A 453 -29.63 -6.43 -8.62
N ARG A 454 -28.90 -5.51 -9.26
CA ARG A 454 -28.58 -5.62 -10.69
C ARG A 454 -27.91 -6.94 -11.01
N HIS A 455 -26.88 -7.33 -10.25
CA HIS A 455 -26.20 -8.61 -10.46
C HIS A 455 -27.16 -9.79 -10.28
N TRP A 456 -28.04 -9.74 -9.29
CA TRP A 456 -29.08 -10.76 -9.09
C TRP A 456 -30.05 -10.82 -10.28
N TRP A 457 -30.54 -9.69 -10.78
CA TRP A 457 -31.45 -9.63 -11.91
C TRP A 457 -30.82 -10.13 -13.22
N VAL A 458 -29.55 -9.79 -13.46
CA VAL A 458 -28.80 -10.29 -14.63
C VAL A 458 -28.65 -11.81 -14.56
N ALA A 459 -28.40 -12.37 -13.37
CA ALA A 459 -28.34 -13.83 -13.18
C ALA A 459 -29.73 -14.50 -13.23
N ASN A 460 -30.82 -13.74 -13.05
CA ASN A 460 -32.19 -14.23 -13.02
C ASN A 460 -33.09 -13.44 -13.99
N PRO A 461 -32.86 -13.56 -15.31
CA PRO A 461 -33.54 -12.73 -16.33
C PRO A 461 -35.01 -13.12 -16.55
N GLY A 462 -35.46 -14.25 -16.01
CA GLY A 462 -36.84 -14.75 -16.13
C GLY A 462 -37.88 -13.86 -15.44
N GLY A 463 -39.17 -14.18 -15.67
CA GLY A 463 -40.31 -13.46 -15.10
C GLY A 463 -41.10 -12.64 -16.12
N ASP A 464 -42.26 -12.15 -15.69
CA ASP A 464 -43.18 -11.41 -16.55
C ASP A 464 -42.73 -9.95 -16.67
N TRP A 465 -42.20 -9.61 -17.85
CA TRP A 465 -41.78 -8.26 -18.21
C TRP A 465 -42.91 -7.57 -18.97
N ALA A 466 -43.42 -6.46 -18.43
CA ALA A 466 -44.42 -5.63 -19.09
C ALA A 466 -43.75 -4.50 -19.88
N ASP A 467 -44.03 -4.43 -21.18
CA ASP A 467 -43.49 -3.38 -22.05
C ASP A 467 -43.96 -1.97 -21.65
N GLN A 468 -43.07 -0.99 -21.77
CA GLN A 468 -43.27 0.40 -21.34
C GLN A 468 -42.87 1.39 -22.46
N PRO A 469 -43.56 1.41 -23.62
CA PRO A 469 -43.14 2.19 -24.79
C PRO A 469 -43.21 3.72 -24.57
N ASP A 470 -44.17 4.20 -23.79
CA ASP A 470 -44.27 5.64 -23.47
C ASP A 470 -43.13 6.11 -22.57
N GLU A 471 -42.78 5.29 -21.57
CA GLU A 471 -41.65 5.56 -20.69
C GLU A 471 -40.32 5.48 -21.46
N ALA A 472 -40.17 4.51 -22.38
CA ALA A 472 -39.00 4.41 -23.24
C ALA A 472 -38.75 5.71 -24.01
N ARG A 473 -39.80 6.27 -24.63
CA ARG A 473 -39.72 7.54 -25.36
C ARG A 473 -39.38 8.72 -24.45
N ARG A 474 -40.04 8.83 -23.28
CA ARG A 474 -39.78 9.90 -22.31
C ARG A 474 -38.32 9.89 -21.85
N VAL A 475 -37.82 8.72 -21.46
CA VAL A 475 -36.46 8.56 -20.95
C VAL A 475 -35.44 8.77 -22.06
N ALA A 476 -35.63 8.19 -23.25
CA ALA A 476 -34.74 8.42 -24.38
C ALA A 476 -34.64 9.92 -24.75
N ALA A 477 -35.76 10.65 -24.72
CA ALA A 477 -35.76 12.10 -24.93
C ALA A 477 -34.97 12.87 -23.87
N SER A 478 -35.01 12.45 -22.60
CA SER A 478 -34.17 13.05 -21.54
C SER A 478 -32.67 12.76 -21.73
N LEU A 479 -32.32 11.76 -22.53
CA LEU A 479 -30.97 11.36 -22.87
C LEU A 479 -30.60 11.71 -24.33
N ALA A 480 -31.21 12.76 -24.89
CA ALA A 480 -31.11 13.13 -26.30
C ALA A 480 -29.67 13.26 -26.82
N THR A 481 -28.73 13.76 -26.02
CA THR A 481 -27.32 13.83 -26.40
C THR A 481 -26.73 12.44 -26.67
N LEU A 482 -26.99 11.50 -25.77
CA LEU A 482 -26.49 10.12 -25.89
C LEU A 482 -27.23 9.35 -27.00
N ALA A 483 -28.54 9.57 -27.13
CA ALA A 483 -29.35 8.98 -28.19
C ALA A 483 -28.92 9.48 -29.59
N GLY A 484 -28.68 10.78 -29.74
CA GLY A 484 -28.22 11.38 -30.99
C GLY A 484 -26.82 10.90 -31.40
N LEU A 485 -25.91 10.68 -30.45
CA LEU A 485 -24.62 10.03 -30.73
C LEU A 485 -24.79 8.61 -31.27
N ALA A 486 -25.87 7.93 -30.90
CA ALA A 486 -26.19 6.57 -31.29
C ALA A 486 -27.09 6.48 -32.53
N ASP A 487 -27.31 7.60 -33.24
CA ASP A 487 -28.24 7.71 -34.38
C ASP A 487 -29.70 7.39 -34.01
N ASP A 488 -30.12 7.85 -32.83
CA ASP A 488 -31.49 7.74 -32.28
C ASP A 488 -32.10 6.34 -32.39
N PRO A 489 -31.44 5.29 -31.84
CA PRO A 489 -31.86 3.92 -32.06
C PRO A 489 -33.16 3.63 -31.30
N PRO A 490 -34.05 2.77 -31.84
CA PRO A 490 -35.27 2.39 -31.14
C PRO A 490 -34.92 1.61 -29.86
N VAL A 491 -35.24 2.18 -28.69
CA VAL A 491 -35.04 1.53 -27.39
C VAL A 491 -36.32 0.81 -26.97
N ARG A 492 -36.20 -0.49 -26.70
CA ARG A 492 -37.26 -1.28 -26.05
C ARG A 492 -37.06 -1.21 -24.54
N LEU A 493 -38.12 -0.90 -23.79
CA LEU A 493 -38.10 -0.83 -22.33
C LEU A 493 -39.22 -1.70 -21.77
N ALA A 494 -38.92 -2.49 -20.75
CA ALA A 494 -39.89 -3.27 -20.01
C ALA A 494 -39.62 -3.21 -18.50
N ARG A 495 -40.67 -3.40 -17.71
CA ARG A 495 -40.64 -3.41 -16.24
C ARG A 495 -41.11 -4.75 -15.70
N ARG A 496 -40.46 -5.24 -14.65
CA ARG A 496 -40.85 -6.45 -13.92
C ARG A 496 -41.53 -6.11 -12.59
N GLY A 497 -42.36 -7.03 -12.08
CA GLY A 497 -43.17 -6.83 -10.87
C GLY A 497 -42.37 -6.52 -9.59
N ASP A 498 -41.10 -6.92 -9.51
CA ASP A 498 -40.18 -6.61 -8.41
C ASP A 498 -39.53 -5.22 -8.53
N GLY A 499 -39.83 -4.47 -9.60
CA GLY A 499 -39.33 -3.13 -9.84
C GLY A 499 -38.10 -3.04 -10.74
N ALA A 500 -37.59 -4.17 -11.25
CA ALA A 500 -36.49 -4.17 -12.21
C ALA A 500 -36.92 -3.56 -13.55
N TRP A 501 -35.99 -2.84 -14.19
CA TRP A 501 -36.15 -2.29 -15.54
C TRP A 501 -35.16 -2.95 -16.50
N ARG A 502 -35.63 -3.33 -17.68
CA ARG A 502 -34.83 -3.91 -18.75
C ARG A 502 -34.96 -3.07 -20.00
N ALA A 503 -33.85 -2.58 -20.53
CA ALA A 503 -33.80 -1.84 -21.79
C ALA A 503 -32.86 -2.50 -22.79
N GLY A 504 -33.08 -2.33 -24.08
CA GLY A 504 -32.18 -2.83 -25.12
C GLY A 504 -32.45 -2.19 -26.47
N THR A 505 -31.50 -2.32 -27.39
CA THR A 505 -31.64 -1.92 -28.80
C THR A 505 -31.49 -3.15 -29.69
N GLU A 506 -31.49 -2.98 -31.01
CA GLU A 506 -31.19 -4.09 -31.93
C GLU A 506 -29.72 -4.53 -31.85
N VAL A 507 -28.81 -3.60 -31.53
CA VAL A 507 -27.36 -3.83 -31.49
C VAL A 507 -26.89 -4.20 -30.09
N SER A 508 -27.51 -3.64 -29.05
CA SER A 508 -27.18 -3.90 -27.66
C SER A 508 -28.13 -4.92 -27.03
N GLY A 509 -27.55 -5.92 -26.36
CA GLY A 509 -28.31 -6.85 -25.51
C GLY A 509 -29.01 -6.15 -24.34
N PRO A 510 -29.89 -6.86 -23.60
CA PRO A 510 -30.69 -6.26 -22.55
C PRO A 510 -29.82 -5.78 -21.37
N ALA A 511 -29.86 -4.48 -21.09
CA ALA A 511 -29.34 -3.88 -19.87
C ALA A 511 -30.44 -3.89 -18.79
N ILE A 512 -30.10 -4.35 -17.59
CA ILE A 512 -31.02 -4.38 -16.44
C ILE A 512 -30.52 -3.42 -15.35
N ALA A 513 -31.43 -2.62 -14.80
CA ALA A 513 -31.15 -1.66 -13.73
C ALA A 513 -32.37 -1.44 -12.80
N ALA A 514 -32.14 -0.71 -11.71
CA ALA A 514 -33.17 -0.37 -10.73
C ALA A 514 -34.15 0.71 -11.20
N THR A 515 -33.78 1.49 -12.23
CA THR A 515 -34.57 2.60 -12.78
C THR A 515 -34.62 2.52 -14.30
N ALA A 516 -35.69 3.08 -14.89
CA ALA A 516 -35.82 3.23 -16.34
C ALA A 516 -34.65 4.01 -16.95
N GLU A 517 -34.25 5.16 -16.35
CA GLU A 517 -33.14 5.99 -16.82
C GLU A 517 -31.82 5.20 -16.92
N SER A 518 -31.35 4.60 -15.82
CA SER A 518 -30.13 3.79 -15.83
C SER A 518 -30.19 2.61 -16.81
N ALA A 519 -31.35 1.97 -17.01
CA ALA A 519 -31.50 0.89 -17.98
C ALA A 519 -31.36 1.41 -19.42
N VAL A 520 -32.08 2.47 -19.78
CA VAL A 520 -32.04 3.08 -21.13
C VAL A 520 -30.65 3.64 -21.43
N ARG A 521 -30.05 4.38 -20.50
CA ARG A 521 -28.68 4.91 -20.61
C ARG A 521 -27.68 3.79 -20.89
N ALA A 522 -27.72 2.71 -20.11
CA ALA A 522 -26.84 1.56 -20.31
C ALA A 522 -27.08 0.85 -21.66
N ALA A 523 -28.34 0.80 -22.13
CA ALA A 523 -28.65 0.25 -23.45
C ALA A 523 -28.09 1.11 -24.60
N LEU A 524 -28.13 2.44 -24.47
CA LEU A 524 -27.56 3.40 -25.43
C LEU A 524 -26.03 3.37 -25.42
N VAL A 525 -25.40 3.38 -24.24
CA VAL A 525 -23.93 3.21 -24.12
C VAL A 525 -23.50 1.87 -24.72
N GLY A 526 -24.24 0.79 -24.44
CA GLY A 526 -23.99 -0.52 -25.05
C GLY A 526 -24.16 -0.53 -26.56
N HIS A 527 -25.10 0.25 -27.10
CA HIS A 527 -25.31 0.42 -28.54
C HIS A 527 -24.11 1.13 -29.17
N LEU A 528 -23.70 2.27 -28.61
CA LEU A 528 -22.51 3.00 -29.04
C LEU A 528 -21.25 2.14 -29.01
N ALA A 529 -21.05 1.41 -27.92
CA ALA A 529 -19.88 0.56 -27.76
C ALA A 529 -19.84 -0.53 -28.84
N ARG A 530 -20.93 -1.28 -29.06
CA ARG A 530 -20.95 -2.42 -29.99
C ARG A 530 -21.14 -2.03 -31.45
N GLY A 531 -21.93 -0.98 -31.71
CA GLY A 531 -22.34 -0.58 -33.05
C GLY A 531 -21.46 0.51 -33.68
N VAL A 532 -20.76 1.30 -32.87
CA VAL A 532 -19.94 2.43 -33.36
C VAL A 532 -18.48 2.21 -32.99
N GLN A 533 -18.16 2.10 -31.70
CA GLN A 533 -16.79 2.11 -31.21
C GLN A 533 -16.02 0.81 -31.49
N PHE A 534 -16.69 -0.33 -31.36
CA PHE A 534 -16.14 -1.67 -31.61
C PHE A 534 -16.90 -2.40 -32.72
N ALA A 535 -17.38 -1.68 -33.73
CA ALA A 535 -18.21 -2.22 -34.80
C ALA A 535 -17.57 -3.40 -35.53
N GLU A 536 -16.24 -3.37 -35.72
CA GLU A 536 -15.50 -4.44 -36.39
C GLU A 536 -15.33 -5.69 -35.52
N ALA A 537 -15.10 -5.50 -34.21
CA ALA A 537 -14.83 -6.59 -33.27
C ALA A 537 -15.11 -6.16 -31.82
N ALA A 538 -16.34 -6.37 -31.35
CA ALA A 538 -16.71 -6.11 -29.96
C ALA A 538 -16.03 -7.11 -29.00
N PRO A 539 -15.38 -6.65 -27.91
CA PRO A 539 -14.86 -7.54 -26.88
C PRO A 539 -15.97 -8.44 -26.32
N ALA A 540 -15.70 -9.74 -26.21
CA ALA A 540 -16.65 -10.70 -25.64
C ALA A 540 -16.99 -10.39 -24.18
N ASP A 541 -16.04 -9.80 -23.46
CA ASP A 541 -16.08 -9.40 -22.06
C ASP A 541 -16.47 -7.93 -21.86
N LEU A 542 -17.08 -7.29 -22.86
CA LEU A 542 -17.50 -5.88 -22.78
C LEU A 542 -18.53 -5.66 -21.65
N ARG A 543 -18.19 -4.76 -20.73
CA ARG A 543 -19.01 -4.32 -19.61
C ARG A 543 -19.36 -2.83 -19.76
N VAL A 544 -20.65 -2.53 -19.72
CA VAL A 544 -21.15 -1.15 -19.69
C VAL A 544 -21.27 -0.68 -18.24
N ALA A 545 -20.69 0.47 -17.92
CA ALA A 545 -20.89 1.16 -16.67
C ALA A 545 -22.35 1.60 -16.54
N VAL A 546 -22.97 1.27 -15.41
CA VAL A 546 -24.37 1.63 -15.13
C VAL A 546 -24.35 2.63 -14.00
N GLN A 547 -24.83 3.84 -14.28
CA GLN A 547 -24.91 4.89 -13.28
C GLN A 547 -25.85 4.49 -12.14
N THR A 548 -25.45 4.89 -10.95
CA THR A 548 -26.21 4.74 -9.73
C THR A 548 -27.54 5.46 -9.80
N PRO A 549 -28.60 4.89 -9.19
CA PRO A 549 -29.88 5.60 -9.08
C PRO A 549 -29.68 6.90 -8.29
N ARG A 550 -30.28 7.99 -8.78
CA ARG A 550 -30.38 9.26 -8.04
C ARG A 550 -31.13 9.06 -6.70
N GLU A 551 -30.98 10.01 -5.77
CA GLU A 551 -31.62 9.94 -4.43
C GLU A 551 -33.16 9.81 -4.50
N ASP A 552 -33.78 10.39 -5.53
CA ASP A 552 -35.22 10.35 -5.79
C ASP A 552 -35.72 9.03 -6.42
N ALA A 553 -34.81 8.10 -6.77
CA ALA A 553 -35.17 6.80 -7.30
C ALA A 553 -35.84 5.88 -6.26
N PRO A 554 -36.54 4.80 -6.68
CA PRO A 554 -37.08 3.79 -5.77
C PRO A 554 -36.01 3.21 -4.85
N ASP A 555 -36.37 2.97 -3.59
CA ASP A 555 -35.45 2.40 -2.60
C ASP A 555 -35.03 0.96 -2.99
N PRO A 556 -33.73 0.70 -3.20
CA PRO A 556 -33.22 -0.64 -3.46
C PRO A 556 -33.59 -1.65 -2.36
N ALA A 557 -33.75 -1.23 -1.10
CA ALA A 557 -34.18 -2.14 -0.02
C ALA A 557 -35.62 -2.64 -0.20
N GLU A 558 -36.51 -1.77 -0.67
CA GLU A 558 -37.88 -2.14 -1.00
C GLU A 558 -37.92 -3.08 -2.23
N GLN A 559 -37.10 -2.80 -3.25
CA GLN A 559 -36.97 -3.67 -4.43
C GLN A 559 -36.44 -5.05 -4.07
N ALA A 560 -35.43 -5.15 -3.19
CA ALA A 560 -34.93 -6.42 -2.68
C ALA A 560 -36.03 -7.20 -1.94
N SER A 561 -36.80 -6.52 -1.10
CA SER A 561 -37.92 -7.13 -0.36
C SER A 561 -39.00 -7.66 -1.30
N ARG A 562 -39.39 -6.89 -2.33
CA ARG A 562 -40.35 -7.33 -3.36
C ARG A 562 -39.82 -8.52 -4.18
N ALA A 563 -38.51 -8.63 -4.35
CA ALA A 563 -37.85 -9.77 -4.99
C ALA A 563 -37.70 -10.99 -4.07
N GLY A 564 -38.14 -10.93 -2.80
CA GLY A 564 -38.00 -12.02 -1.82
C GLY A 564 -36.56 -12.21 -1.34
N LEU A 565 -35.77 -11.12 -1.32
CA LEU A 565 -34.36 -11.13 -0.95
C LEU A 565 -34.15 -10.38 0.37
N THR A 566 -33.23 -10.92 1.16
CA THR A 566 -32.67 -10.25 2.33
C THR A 566 -31.23 -9.86 2.05
N TRP A 567 -30.75 -8.80 2.71
CA TRP A 567 -29.41 -8.29 2.49
C TRP A 567 -28.65 -8.08 3.81
N SER A 568 -27.32 -8.11 3.72
CA SER A 568 -26.44 -7.85 4.85
C SER A 568 -25.16 -7.17 4.37
N ARG A 569 -24.60 -6.27 5.19
CA ARG A 569 -23.28 -5.69 4.93
C ARG A 569 -22.21 -6.77 4.97
N LEU A 570 -21.25 -6.67 4.06
CA LEU A 570 -20.03 -7.46 4.07
C LEU A 570 -18.89 -6.63 4.65
N ALA A 571 -17.99 -7.31 5.37
CA ALA A 571 -16.71 -6.72 5.71
C ALA A 571 -15.89 -6.53 4.41
N VAL A 572 -15.64 -5.26 4.09
CA VAL A 572 -14.65 -4.84 3.09
C VAL A 572 -13.27 -4.83 3.74
N ARG A 573 -12.22 -4.78 2.92
CA ARG A 573 -10.85 -4.89 3.42
C ARG A 573 -10.32 -3.56 3.93
N PRO A 574 -9.33 -3.57 4.83
CA PRO A 574 -8.69 -2.34 5.34
C PRO A 574 -8.17 -1.41 4.24
N LEU A 575 -7.83 -1.93 3.05
CA LEU A 575 -7.45 -1.09 1.93
C LEU A 575 -8.55 -0.15 1.45
N VAL A 576 -9.84 -0.45 1.63
CA VAL A 576 -10.95 0.34 1.07
C VAL A 576 -12.16 0.49 2.00
N ASP A 577 -12.04 0.11 3.26
CA ASP A 577 -13.18 0.03 4.20
C ASP A 577 -13.77 1.38 4.62
N ASP A 578 -12.98 2.43 4.53
CA ASP A 578 -13.36 3.83 4.71
C ASP A 578 -13.92 4.49 3.43
N LEU A 579 -13.82 3.82 2.27
CA LEU A 579 -14.20 4.40 0.97
C LEU A 579 -15.44 3.77 0.35
N VAL A 580 -15.73 2.50 0.65
CA VAL A 580 -16.84 1.77 0.02
C VAL A 580 -17.64 0.94 1.01
N VAL A 581 -18.92 0.73 0.69
CA VAL A 581 -19.82 -0.20 1.35
C VAL A 581 -20.02 -1.41 0.44
N ALA A 582 -20.00 -2.62 1.01
CA ALA A 582 -20.35 -3.84 0.30
C ALA A 582 -21.57 -4.52 0.92
N VAL A 583 -22.44 -5.06 0.06
CA VAL A 583 -23.67 -5.74 0.46
C VAL A 583 -23.77 -7.08 -0.27
N ALA A 584 -24.20 -8.11 0.47
CA ALA A 584 -24.59 -9.41 -0.09
C ALA A 584 -26.11 -9.58 -0.06
N LEU A 585 -26.65 -10.16 -1.15
CA LEU A 585 -28.04 -10.60 -1.26
C LEU A 585 -28.15 -12.11 -1.03
N THR A 586 -29.19 -12.50 -0.30
CA THR A 586 -29.54 -13.89 0.00
C THR A 586 -31.05 -14.09 -0.17
N ARG A 587 -31.47 -15.29 -0.58
CA ARG A 587 -32.91 -15.63 -0.64
C ARG A 587 -33.42 -15.87 0.78
N ALA A 588 -34.59 -15.32 1.10
CA ALA A 588 -35.19 -15.43 2.43
C ALA A 588 -35.41 -16.88 2.90
N ASP A 589 -35.58 -17.84 1.97
CA ASP A 589 -35.92 -19.24 2.28
C ASP A 589 -34.71 -20.20 2.38
N ARG A 590 -33.46 -19.72 2.35
CA ARG A 590 -32.29 -20.59 2.56
C ARG A 590 -32.00 -20.67 4.06
N PRO A 591 -32.19 -21.82 4.74
CA PRO A 591 -31.80 -21.93 6.14
C PRO A 591 -30.29 -21.68 6.27
N ARG A 592 -29.91 -20.78 7.19
CA ARG A 592 -28.51 -20.54 7.56
C ARG A 592 -28.00 -21.78 8.30
N GLY A 593 -27.29 -22.66 7.58
CA GLY A 593 -26.52 -23.77 8.16
C GLY A 593 -26.84 -25.13 7.54
N ALA A 594 -25.94 -25.58 6.66
CA ALA A 594 -25.53 -26.96 6.51
C ALA A 594 -24.04 -26.97 6.20
#